data_AF-A0A1I5ATR3-F1
#
_entry.id   AF-A0A1I5ATR3-F1
#
_cell.length_a   1.000
_cell.length_b   1.000
_cell.length_c   1.000
_cell.angle_alpha   90.00
_cell.angle_beta   90.00
_cell.angle_gamma   90.00
#
_symmetry.space_group_name_H-M   'P 1'
#
loop_
_entity.id
_entity.type
_entity.pdbx_description
1 polymer ?
#
loop_
_entity_poly.entity_id
_entity_poly.type
_entity_poly.pdbx_seq_one_letter_code
_entity_poly.pdbx_strand_id
1 'polypeptide(L)'
;MSYSPSVLLVLHDVAPQTWPDYQPFVEAVDALGQVPMTWLVVPDFHRANALEAHPDFRRLLDRRVERGDELVLHGYYHCDDGPVARHPKDWFMRRIYTHEGEFYNLSEAAALARLRAGIDTFERYHWPLDGFVAPAWLMSEGTRQALRQLPLSYTSDTQHLYRLPDFSAIDAPGLVWSARSAWRRGLSKVISDQREQRWRQAPVIRLGLHPVDMRHGFSRDYWLRTLERLLNDGRVPMTKVDWLATQGLRTRSAA
;
A
#
# COMPACT_ATOMS: atom_id res chain seq x y z
N MET A 1 20.12 20.05 5.71
CA MET A 1 19.00 20.43 4.83
C MET A 1 17.73 20.12 5.60
N SER A 2 16.87 21.11 5.87
CA SER A 2 15.56 20.85 6.46
C SER A 2 14.65 20.41 5.32
N TYR A 3 14.33 19.11 5.28
CA TYR A 3 13.37 18.59 4.31
C TYR A 3 11.97 19.10 4.68
N SER A 4 11.21 19.61 3.71
CA SER A 4 9.81 19.92 3.93
C SER A 4 9.08 18.63 4.36
N PRO A 5 8.22 18.68 5.39
CA PRO A 5 7.47 17.51 5.80
C PRO A 5 6.58 17.03 4.64
N SER A 6 6.43 15.72 4.50
CA SER A 6 5.70 15.13 3.37
C SER A 6 4.43 14.40 3.81
N VAL A 7 3.54 14.15 2.84
CA VAL A 7 2.39 13.26 2.99
C VAL A 7 2.38 12.25 1.86
N LEU A 8 2.15 10.97 2.17
CA LEU A 8 2.06 9.89 1.17
C LEU A 8 0.64 9.34 1.18
N LEU A 9 -0.08 9.45 0.06
CA LEU A 9 -1.40 8.86 -0.10
C LEU A 9 -1.27 7.46 -0.72
N VAL A 10 -1.69 6.43 0.02
CA VAL A 10 -1.48 5.03 -0.33
C VAL A 10 -2.82 4.31 -0.42
N LEU A 11 -3.15 3.81 -1.62
CA LEU A 11 -4.36 3.04 -1.89
C LEU A 11 -4.04 1.55 -1.80
N HIS A 12 -4.62 0.85 -0.83
CA HIS A 12 -4.47 -0.59 -0.64
C HIS A 12 -5.41 -1.40 -1.53
N ASP A 13 -5.09 -2.68 -1.72
CA ASP A 13 -5.94 -3.68 -2.37
C ASP A 13 -6.46 -3.24 -3.75
N VAL A 14 -5.63 -2.56 -4.53
CA VAL A 14 -6.00 -2.03 -5.84
C VAL A 14 -6.08 -3.18 -6.85
N ALA A 15 -7.30 -3.43 -7.33
CA ALA A 15 -7.60 -4.48 -8.29
C ALA A 15 -8.83 -4.09 -9.13
N PRO A 16 -9.11 -4.77 -10.26
CA PRO A 16 -10.30 -4.49 -11.07
C PRO A 16 -11.60 -4.51 -10.26
N GLN A 17 -11.72 -5.44 -9.31
CA GLN A 17 -12.91 -5.59 -8.47
C GLN A 17 -13.10 -4.45 -7.46
N THR A 18 -12.01 -3.88 -6.94
CA THR A 18 -12.04 -2.85 -5.88
C THR A 18 -11.98 -1.43 -6.44
N TRP A 19 -11.57 -1.28 -7.71
CA TRP A 19 -11.47 0.02 -8.37
C TRP A 19 -12.74 0.89 -8.29
N PRO A 20 -13.96 0.36 -8.50
CA PRO A 20 -15.17 1.18 -8.43
C PRO A 20 -15.37 1.87 -7.07
N ASP A 21 -14.83 1.29 -5.98
CA ASP A 21 -14.90 1.91 -4.66
C ASP A 21 -14.01 3.17 -4.60
N TYR A 22 -12.82 3.13 -5.22
CA TYR A 22 -11.85 4.22 -5.20
C TYR A 22 -12.14 5.33 -6.20
N GLN A 23 -12.77 5.02 -7.34
CA GLN A 23 -12.92 5.95 -8.45
C GLN A 23 -13.40 7.36 -8.03
N PRO A 24 -14.50 7.52 -7.27
CA PRO A 24 -14.97 8.86 -6.87
C PRO A 24 -13.99 9.60 -5.96
N PHE A 25 -13.22 8.89 -5.15
CA PHE A 25 -12.22 9.49 -4.27
C PHE A 25 -10.99 9.95 -5.05
N VAL A 26 -10.51 9.12 -5.98
CA VAL A 26 -9.36 9.46 -6.85
C VAL A 26 -9.70 10.67 -7.72
N GLU A 27 -10.89 10.72 -8.31
CA GLU A 27 -11.37 11.89 -9.07
C GLU A 27 -11.40 13.16 -8.20
N ALA A 28 -11.85 13.06 -6.95
CA ALA A 28 -11.85 14.19 -6.02
C ALA A 28 -10.43 14.64 -5.65
N VAL A 29 -9.49 13.71 -5.45
CA VAL A 29 -8.08 14.03 -5.20
C VAL A 29 -7.43 14.68 -6.42
N ASP A 30 -7.69 14.17 -7.62
CA ASP A 30 -7.18 14.75 -8.87
C ASP A 30 -7.70 16.18 -9.10
N ALA A 31 -8.91 16.50 -8.61
CA ALA A 31 -9.47 17.85 -8.65
C ALA A 31 -8.78 18.85 -7.70
N LEU A 32 -8.04 18.38 -6.69
CA LEU A 32 -7.19 19.22 -5.84
C LEU A 32 -5.88 19.64 -6.53
N GLY A 33 -5.53 19.00 -7.65
CA GLY A 33 -4.32 19.25 -8.42
C GLY A 33 -3.48 17.99 -8.62
N GLN A 34 -2.17 18.18 -8.79
CA GLN A 34 -1.22 17.07 -8.95
C GLN A 34 -0.79 16.53 -7.58
N VAL A 35 -1.61 15.64 -7.01
CA VAL A 35 -1.26 14.86 -5.81
C VAL A 35 -0.86 13.46 -6.25
N PRO A 36 0.45 13.11 -6.29
CA PRO A 36 0.87 11.76 -6.64
C PRO A 36 0.42 10.76 -5.57
N MET A 37 0.03 9.56 -6.03
CA MET A 37 -0.47 8.47 -5.19
C MET A 37 0.36 7.20 -5.36
N THR A 38 0.42 6.40 -4.30
CA THR A 38 0.97 5.03 -4.36
C THR A 38 -0.18 4.01 -4.40
N TRP A 39 -0.22 3.19 -5.44
CA TRP A 39 -1.25 2.17 -5.66
C TRP A 39 -0.67 0.80 -5.36
N LEU A 40 -1.19 0.14 -4.33
CA LEU A 40 -0.78 -1.21 -3.96
C LEU A 40 -1.61 -2.22 -4.76
N VAL A 41 -1.07 -2.60 -5.92
CA VAL A 41 -1.77 -3.40 -6.95
C VAL A 41 -1.66 -4.88 -6.63
N VAL A 42 -2.79 -5.60 -6.77
CA VAL A 42 -2.87 -7.06 -6.70
C VAL A 42 -3.08 -7.63 -8.11
N PRO A 43 -2.09 -8.35 -8.68
CA PRO A 43 -2.14 -8.88 -10.05
C PRO A 43 -3.31 -9.81 -10.39
N ASP A 44 -3.73 -10.68 -9.47
CA ASP A 44 -4.85 -11.59 -9.68
C ASP A 44 -5.69 -11.73 -8.40
N PHE A 45 -6.37 -10.64 -8.07
CA PHE A 45 -7.12 -10.53 -6.81
C PHE A 45 -8.11 -11.69 -6.62
N HIS A 46 -7.92 -12.43 -5.52
CA HIS A 46 -8.61 -13.64 -5.13
C HIS A 46 -8.67 -14.74 -6.21
N ARG A 47 -7.67 -14.81 -7.10
CA ARG A 47 -7.59 -15.79 -8.22
C ARG A 47 -8.75 -15.71 -9.20
N ALA A 48 -9.44 -14.58 -9.23
CA ALA A 48 -10.67 -14.38 -9.99
C ALA A 48 -10.66 -13.10 -10.83
N ASN A 49 -9.62 -12.27 -10.71
CA ASN A 49 -9.57 -10.93 -11.30
C ASN A 49 -8.18 -10.62 -11.84
N ALA A 50 -7.61 -11.56 -12.61
CA ALA A 50 -6.31 -11.40 -13.26
C ALA A 50 -6.30 -10.15 -14.15
N LEU A 51 -5.32 -9.26 -13.96
CA LEU A 51 -5.17 -8.01 -14.71
C LEU A 51 -5.20 -8.20 -16.24
N GLU A 52 -4.73 -9.36 -16.72
CA GLU A 52 -4.76 -9.73 -18.14
C GLU A 52 -6.17 -9.62 -18.74
N ALA A 53 -7.18 -10.08 -18.00
CA ALA A 53 -8.59 -10.08 -18.40
C ALA A 53 -9.25 -8.69 -18.33
N HIS A 54 -8.57 -7.66 -17.80
CA HIS A 54 -9.12 -6.33 -17.56
C HIS A 54 -8.30 -5.21 -18.26
N PRO A 55 -8.32 -5.13 -19.61
CA PRO A 55 -7.52 -4.17 -20.36
C PRO A 55 -7.85 -2.70 -20.05
N ASP A 56 -9.11 -2.36 -19.74
CA ASP A 56 -9.50 -1.01 -19.33
C ASP A 56 -8.82 -0.57 -18.02
N PHE A 57 -8.75 -1.50 -17.06
CA PHE A 57 -8.11 -1.25 -15.78
C PHE A 57 -6.58 -1.12 -15.93
N ARG A 58 -5.97 -1.92 -16.81
CA ARG A 58 -4.54 -1.76 -17.13
C ARG A 58 -4.26 -0.39 -17.76
N ARG A 59 -5.07 0.05 -18.73
CA ARG A 59 -4.96 1.40 -19.30
C ARG A 59 -5.13 2.51 -18.27
N LEU A 60 -5.95 2.31 -17.25
CA LEU A 60 -6.03 3.24 -16.13
C LEU A 60 -4.69 3.30 -15.39
N LEU A 61 -4.12 2.16 -15.02
CA LEU A 61 -2.82 2.10 -14.33
C LEU A 61 -1.69 2.72 -15.17
N ASP A 62 -1.66 2.48 -16.49
CA ASP A 62 -0.73 3.13 -17.43
C ASP A 62 -0.80 4.66 -17.29
N ARG A 63 -2.01 5.23 -17.37
CA ARG A 63 -2.23 6.69 -17.22
C ARG A 63 -1.86 7.20 -15.83
N ARG A 64 -2.01 6.38 -14.77
CA ARG A 64 -1.57 6.77 -13.42
C ARG A 64 -0.06 6.88 -13.36
N VAL A 65 0.67 5.90 -13.90
CA VAL A 65 2.14 5.94 -14.01
C VAL A 65 2.60 7.17 -14.79
N GLU A 66 2.00 7.45 -15.94
CA GLU A 66 2.31 8.63 -16.77
C GLU A 66 2.07 9.96 -16.03
N ARG A 67 1.10 10.00 -15.10
CA ARG A 67 0.79 11.16 -14.25
C ARG A 67 1.79 11.33 -13.10
N GLY A 68 2.67 10.36 -12.86
CA GLY A 68 3.64 10.36 -11.76
C GLY A 68 3.19 9.61 -10.51
N ASP A 69 2.15 8.78 -10.60
CA ASP A 69 1.81 7.85 -9.53
C ASP A 69 2.75 6.65 -9.52
N GLU A 70 2.87 6.03 -8.35
CA GLU A 70 3.68 4.84 -8.13
C GLU A 70 2.79 3.59 -8.06
N LEU A 71 3.14 2.55 -8.81
CA LEU A 71 2.56 1.22 -8.63
C LEU A 71 3.48 0.36 -7.76
N VAL A 72 2.91 -0.39 -6.83
CA VAL A 72 3.62 -1.22 -5.87
C VAL A 72 2.95 -2.59 -5.80
N LEU A 73 3.75 -3.65 -5.77
CA LEU A 73 3.21 -5.01 -5.68
C LEU A 73 2.61 -5.27 -4.28
N HIS A 74 1.35 -5.70 -4.20
CA HIS A 74 0.64 -5.99 -2.94
C HIS A 74 0.29 -7.46 -2.76
N GLY A 75 1.29 -8.31 -2.91
CA GLY A 75 1.08 -9.75 -3.08
C GLY A 75 0.60 -10.10 -4.49
N TYR A 76 0.20 -11.35 -4.70
CA TYR A 76 -0.21 -11.82 -6.02
C TYR A 76 -1.71 -12.11 -6.12
N TYR A 77 -2.30 -12.79 -5.11
CA TYR A 77 -3.74 -13.07 -5.08
C TYR A 77 -4.48 -12.39 -3.91
N HIS A 78 -3.79 -11.87 -2.90
CA HIS A 78 -4.36 -11.31 -1.68
C HIS A 78 -5.23 -12.32 -0.89
N CYS A 79 -4.89 -13.60 -0.95
CA CYS A 79 -5.56 -14.68 -0.21
C CYS A 79 -4.56 -15.56 0.54
N ASP A 80 -4.92 -15.97 1.76
CA ASP A 80 -4.18 -16.99 2.52
C ASP A 80 -4.56 -18.41 2.04
N ASP A 81 -3.71 -19.00 1.19
CA ASP A 81 -3.86 -20.35 0.64
C ASP A 81 -3.24 -21.45 1.55
N GLY A 82 -2.75 -21.11 2.75
CA GLY A 82 -2.05 -22.07 3.60
C GLY A 82 -2.98 -23.16 4.16
N PRO A 83 -2.48 -24.38 4.45
CA PRO A 83 -3.28 -25.51 4.94
C PRO A 83 -4.13 -25.15 6.17
N VAL A 84 -5.24 -25.86 6.40
CA VAL A 84 -6.16 -25.63 7.55
C VAL A 84 -5.35 -25.43 8.84
N ALA A 85 -5.61 -24.32 9.54
CA ALA A 85 -4.86 -23.91 10.72
C ALA A 85 -4.90 -25.03 11.78
N ARG A 86 -3.73 -25.60 12.08
CA ARG A 86 -3.58 -26.65 13.11
C ARG A 86 -3.46 -26.07 14.52
N HIS A 87 -3.14 -24.78 14.65
CA HIS A 87 -2.97 -24.09 15.93
C HIS A 87 -4.04 -23.02 16.21
N PRO A 88 -4.46 -22.85 17.48
CA PRO A 88 -5.49 -21.87 17.87
C PRO A 88 -5.13 -20.40 17.54
N LYS A 89 -3.84 -20.05 17.59
CA LYS A 89 -3.35 -18.71 17.23
C LYS A 89 -3.57 -18.40 15.75
N ASP A 90 -3.32 -19.37 14.87
CA ASP A 90 -3.49 -19.22 13.43
C ASP A 90 -4.98 -19.23 13.04
N TRP A 91 -5.81 -20.00 13.76
CA TRP A 91 -7.26 -19.93 13.64
C TRP A 91 -7.80 -18.55 14.05
N PHE A 92 -7.31 -17.98 15.16
CA PHE A 92 -7.68 -16.64 15.63
C PHE A 92 -7.24 -15.54 14.64
N MET A 93 -6.00 -15.59 14.15
CA MET A 93 -5.50 -14.63 13.15
C MET A 93 -6.31 -14.70 11.85
N ARG A 94 -6.63 -15.91 11.35
CA ARG A 94 -7.42 -16.09 10.14
C ARG A 94 -8.89 -15.70 10.29
N ARG A 95 -9.52 -16.03 11.42
CA ARG A 95 -10.98 -15.85 11.61
C ARG A 95 -11.36 -14.47 12.16
N ILE A 96 -10.46 -13.82 12.90
CA ILE A 96 -10.76 -12.58 13.64
C ILE A 96 -9.89 -11.40 13.16
N TYR A 97 -8.66 -11.63 12.69
CA TYR A 97 -7.74 -10.56 12.26
C TYR A 97 -7.79 -10.31 10.74
N THR A 98 -7.37 -11.27 9.90
CA THR A 98 -7.52 -11.18 8.43
C THR A 98 -7.40 -12.54 7.71
N HIS A 99 -8.20 -12.74 6.66
CA HIS A 99 -8.10 -13.85 5.70
C HIS A 99 -7.11 -13.55 4.53
N GLU A 100 -6.46 -12.39 4.57
CA GLU A 100 -5.66 -11.82 3.48
C GLU A 100 -4.15 -12.02 3.68
N GLY A 101 -3.73 -12.74 4.73
CA GLY A 101 -2.32 -12.94 5.11
C GLY A 101 -1.51 -13.86 4.18
N GLU A 102 -1.52 -13.60 2.88
CA GLU A 102 -0.90 -14.40 1.83
C GLU A 102 0.55 -14.83 2.14
N PHE A 103 1.34 -13.94 2.74
CA PHE A 103 2.78 -14.16 3.02
C PHE A 103 3.07 -14.54 4.49
N TYR A 104 2.05 -14.72 5.33
CA TYR A 104 2.24 -14.92 6.77
C TYR A 104 2.94 -16.24 7.11
N ASN A 105 2.68 -17.31 6.34
CA ASN A 105 3.21 -18.66 6.59
C ASN A 105 3.98 -19.27 5.39
N LEU A 106 4.37 -18.46 4.40
CA LEU A 106 5.09 -18.99 3.23
C LEU A 106 6.53 -19.37 3.57
N SER A 107 6.98 -20.49 3.01
CA SER A 107 8.41 -20.79 2.90
C SER A 107 9.07 -19.79 1.96
N GLU A 108 10.40 -19.67 2.04
CA GLU A 108 11.18 -18.81 1.15
C GLU A 108 10.91 -19.12 -0.33
N ALA A 109 10.96 -20.40 -0.72
CA ALA A 109 10.72 -20.82 -2.11
C ALA A 109 9.31 -20.44 -2.59
N ALA A 110 8.29 -20.61 -1.75
CA ALA A 110 6.92 -20.27 -2.11
C ALA A 110 6.71 -18.74 -2.20
N ALA A 111 7.28 -17.98 -1.27
CA ALA A 111 7.26 -16.52 -1.30
C ALA A 111 8.00 -15.99 -2.55
N LEU A 112 9.17 -16.56 -2.86
CA LEU A 112 9.97 -16.17 -4.02
C LEU A 112 9.24 -16.43 -5.33
N ALA A 113 8.62 -17.60 -5.49
CA ALA A 113 7.83 -17.93 -6.68
C ALA A 113 6.68 -16.93 -6.88
N ARG A 114 6.00 -16.55 -5.80
CA ARG A 114 4.86 -15.65 -5.84
C ARG A 114 5.24 -14.20 -6.10
N LEU A 115 6.31 -13.74 -5.48
CA LEU A 115 6.90 -12.43 -5.75
C LEU A 115 7.40 -12.33 -7.19
N ARG A 116 8.04 -13.39 -7.72
CA ARG A 116 8.49 -13.43 -9.11
C ARG A 116 7.32 -13.32 -10.08
N ALA A 117 6.23 -14.06 -9.86
CA ALA A 117 5.02 -13.94 -10.69
C ALA A 117 4.44 -12.50 -10.70
N GLY A 118 4.47 -11.82 -9.55
CA GLY A 118 4.09 -10.41 -9.46
C GLY A 118 5.02 -9.48 -10.23
N ILE A 119 6.33 -9.66 -10.07
CA ILE A 119 7.36 -8.90 -10.82
C ILE A 119 7.19 -9.12 -12.33
N ASP A 120 7.07 -10.38 -12.77
CA ASP A 120 6.88 -10.74 -14.18
C ASP A 120 5.63 -10.07 -14.77
N THR A 121 4.58 -9.86 -13.96
CA THR A 121 3.37 -9.15 -14.39
C THR A 121 3.64 -7.66 -14.60
N PHE A 122 4.36 -7.00 -13.69
CA PHE A 122 4.73 -5.59 -13.84
C PHE A 122 5.68 -5.40 -15.03
N GLU A 123 6.67 -6.27 -15.20
CA GLU A 123 7.59 -6.25 -16.33
C GLU A 123 6.86 -6.43 -17.66
N ARG A 124 5.90 -7.37 -17.74
CA ARG A 124 5.08 -7.60 -18.93
C ARG A 124 4.30 -6.36 -19.38
N TYR A 125 3.86 -5.53 -18.43
CA TYR A 125 3.12 -4.31 -18.72
C TYR A 125 4.00 -3.05 -18.67
N HIS A 126 5.32 -3.22 -18.59
CA HIS A 126 6.30 -2.13 -18.56
C HIS A 126 6.06 -1.12 -17.42
N TRP A 127 5.52 -1.57 -16.29
CA TRP A 127 5.33 -0.73 -15.12
C TRP A 127 6.59 -0.71 -14.25
N PRO A 128 7.08 0.47 -13.83
CA PRO A 128 8.14 0.57 -12.84
C PRO A 128 7.74 -0.15 -11.55
N LEU A 129 8.69 -0.88 -10.95
CA LEU A 129 8.47 -1.63 -9.73
C LEU A 129 9.68 -1.53 -8.79
N ASP A 130 9.56 -0.68 -7.78
CA ASP A 130 10.55 -0.52 -6.71
C ASP A 130 10.10 -1.16 -5.39
N GLY A 131 8.79 -1.25 -5.16
CA GLY A 131 8.22 -1.57 -3.87
C GLY A 131 7.45 -2.88 -3.84
N PHE A 132 7.48 -3.54 -2.69
CA PHE A 132 6.51 -4.58 -2.31
C PHE A 132 5.91 -4.30 -0.94
N VAL A 133 4.61 -4.51 -0.78
CA VAL A 133 3.95 -4.50 0.53
C VAL A 133 3.22 -5.82 0.72
N ALA A 134 3.51 -6.53 1.80
CA ALA A 134 2.76 -7.75 2.08
C ALA A 134 1.32 -7.41 2.47
N PRO A 135 0.31 -8.14 1.96
CA PRO A 135 -1.05 -8.11 2.46
C PRO A 135 -1.12 -8.20 3.99
N ALA A 136 -1.96 -7.36 4.59
CA ALA A 136 -2.08 -7.17 6.04
C ALA A 136 -0.76 -6.83 6.78
N TRP A 137 0.29 -6.41 6.05
CA TRP A 137 1.65 -6.16 6.58
C TRP A 137 2.29 -7.37 7.27
N LEU A 138 1.88 -8.58 6.89
CA LEU A 138 2.36 -9.82 7.48
C LEU A 138 3.36 -10.51 6.55
N MET A 139 4.61 -10.62 7.00
CA MET A 139 5.69 -11.32 6.31
C MET A 139 6.25 -12.45 7.18
N SER A 140 6.29 -13.66 6.65
CA SER A 140 7.08 -14.76 7.23
C SER A 140 8.58 -14.47 7.14
N GLU A 141 9.40 -15.20 7.89
CA GLU A 141 10.86 -15.15 7.73
C GLU A 141 11.25 -15.57 6.30
N GLY A 142 10.60 -16.59 5.74
CA GLY A 142 10.81 -16.98 4.34
C GLY A 142 10.52 -15.85 3.35
N THR A 143 9.49 -15.04 3.60
CA THR A 143 9.19 -13.85 2.79
C THR A 143 10.31 -12.82 2.89
N ARG A 144 10.85 -12.60 4.09
CA ARG A 144 11.99 -11.68 4.27
C ARG A 144 13.21 -12.17 3.50
N GLN A 145 13.54 -13.46 3.57
CA GLN A 145 14.66 -14.05 2.83
C GLN A 145 14.47 -13.97 1.31
N ALA A 146 13.25 -14.18 0.81
CA ALA A 146 12.93 -14.02 -0.60
C ALA A 146 13.12 -12.56 -1.07
N LEU A 147 12.67 -11.58 -0.29
CA LEU A 147 12.83 -10.15 -0.61
C LEU A 147 14.29 -9.71 -0.68
N ARG A 148 15.20 -10.33 0.08
CA ARG A 148 16.65 -10.05 -0.02
C ARG A 148 17.26 -10.42 -1.38
N GLN A 149 16.62 -11.33 -2.12
CA GLN A 149 17.11 -11.87 -3.39
C GLN A 149 16.49 -11.21 -4.61
N LEU A 150 15.50 -10.35 -4.41
CA LEU A 150 14.71 -9.76 -5.48
C LEU A 150 15.15 -8.35 -5.80
N PRO A 151 14.90 -7.89 -7.04
CA PRO A 151 15.28 -6.55 -7.50
C PRO A 151 14.37 -5.44 -6.95
N LEU A 152 13.88 -5.57 -5.71
CA LEU A 152 13.01 -4.59 -5.06
C LEU A 152 13.85 -3.68 -4.16
N SER A 153 13.52 -2.39 -4.16
CA SER A 153 14.24 -1.34 -3.44
C SER A 153 13.72 -1.16 -2.01
N TYR A 154 12.43 -1.44 -1.76
CA TYR A 154 11.85 -1.27 -0.44
C TYR A 154 10.62 -2.15 -0.14
N THR A 155 10.31 -2.28 1.16
CA THR A 155 9.03 -2.77 1.66
C THR A 155 8.49 -1.91 2.81
N SER A 156 7.30 -2.19 3.34
CA SER A 156 6.70 -1.34 4.38
C SER A 156 5.78 -2.10 5.32
N ASP A 157 5.78 -1.73 6.60
CA ASP A 157 4.70 -2.04 7.54
C ASP A 157 3.86 -0.77 7.84
N THR A 158 3.04 -0.78 8.88
CA THR A 158 2.19 0.37 9.26
C THR A 158 2.97 1.55 9.86
N GLN A 159 4.20 1.35 10.33
CA GLN A 159 5.00 2.36 11.03
C GLN A 159 6.32 2.70 10.33
N HIS A 160 6.84 1.80 9.50
CA HIS A 160 8.15 1.94 8.88
C HIS A 160 8.11 1.67 7.37
N LEU A 161 9.05 2.32 6.68
CA LEU A 161 9.54 1.91 5.37
C LEU A 161 10.90 1.22 5.56
N TYR A 162 11.11 0.08 4.94
CA TYR A 162 12.34 -0.70 5.02
C TYR A 162 13.04 -0.64 3.67
N ARG A 163 14.31 -0.18 3.65
CA ARG A 163 15.17 -0.34 2.48
C ARG A 163 15.56 -1.82 2.33
N LEU A 164 15.54 -2.31 1.11
CA LEU A 164 16.02 -3.65 0.76
C LEU A 164 17.41 -3.56 0.12
N PRO A 165 18.22 -4.63 0.19
CA PRO A 165 17.91 -5.97 0.72
C PRO A 165 18.21 -6.13 2.23
N ASP A 166 18.74 -5.12 2.91
CA ASP A 166 19.21 -5.25 4.29
C ASP A 166 18.10 -5.12 5.35
N PHE A 167 16.91 -4.63 4.97
CA PHE A 167 15.80 -4.28 5.85
C PHE A 167 16.13 -3.11 6.79
N SER A 168 16.91 -2.14 6.31
CA SER A 168 17.17 -0.91 7.05
C SER A 168 15.87 -0.09 7.23
N ALA A 169 15.40 0.02 8.47
CA ALA A 169 14.16 0.69 8.82
C ALA A 169 14.28 2.22 8.80
N ILE A 170 13.21 2.89 8.37
CA ILE A 170 13.02 4.33 8.44
C ILE A 170 11.63 4.58 9.03
N ASP A 171 11.58 5.42 10.05
CA ASP A 171 10.32 5.85 10.66
C ASP A 171 9.46 6.60 9.64
N ALA A 172 8.30 6.04 9.35
CA ALA A 172 7.34 6.60 8.42
C ALA A 172 5.93 6.28 8.93
N PRO A 173 5.43 7.00 9.95
CA PRO A 173 4.19 6.62 10.61
C PRO A 173 2.99 6.64 9.65
N GLY A 174 2.18 5.57 9.69
CA GLY A 174 0.96 5.43 8.91
C GLY A 174 -0.31 5.65 9.73
N LEU A 175 -1.23 6.43 9.17
CA LEU A 175 -2.63 6.46 9.54
C LEU A 175 -3.38 5.44 8.68
N VAL A 176 -4.04 4.49 9.34
CA VAL A 176 -4.88 3.48 8.71
C VAL A 176 -6.20 3.42 9.47
N TRP A 177 -7.32 3.36 8.77
CA TRP A 177 -8.64 3.19 9.38
C TRP A 177 -9.02 1.71 9.50
N SER A 178 -9.76 1.37 10.57
CA SER A 178 -10.56 0.15 10.60
C SER A 178 -12.03 0.53 10.36
N ALA A 179 -12.46 0.59 9.10
CA ALA A 179 -13.84 0.95 8.76
C ALA A 179 -14.88 -0.17 8.97
N ARG A 180 -14.48 -1.36 9.43
CA ARG A 180 -15.32 -2.57 9.59
C ARG A 180 -16.57 -2.39 10.47
N SER A 181 -16.68 -1.36 11.31
CA SER A 181 -17.92 -1.04 12.05
C SER A 181 -18.09 0.45 12.36
N ALA A 182 -19.33 0.92 12.56
CA ALA A 182 -19.66 2.33 12.77
C ALA A 182 -18.97 2.96 13.99
N TRP A 183 -18.92 2.23 15.11
CA TRP A 183 -18.22 2.71 16.31
C TRP A 183 -16.69 2.70 16.12
N ARG A 184 -16.14 1.73 15.37
CA ARG A 184 -14.71 1.71 15.01
C ARG A 184 -14.34 2.88 14.11
N ARG A 185 -15.25 3.36 13.23
CA ARG A 185 -15.03 4.58 12.43
C ARG A 185 -14.91 5.83 13.30
N GLY A 186 -15.82 6.02 14.26
CA GLY A 186 -15.75 7.14 15.20
C GLY A 186 -14.49 7.14 16.08
N LEU A 187 -14.10 5.97 16.61
CA LEU A 187 -12.88 5.82 17.38
C LEU A 187 -11.61 5.99 16.52
N SER A 188 -11.61 5.46 15.28
CA SER A 188 -10.49 5.61 14.34
C SER A 188 -10.24 7.07 14.00
N LYS A 189 -11.29 7.88 13.85
CA LYS A 189 -11.16 9.34 13.68
C LYS A 189 -10.45 9.98 14.86
N VAL A 190 -10.91 9.77 16.10
CA VAL A 190 -10.32 10.40 17.29
C VAL A 190 -8.85 10.01 17.47
N ILE A 191 -8.52 8.73 17.25
CA ILE A 191 -7.15 8.24 17.32
C ILE A 191 -6.28 8.85 16.21
N SER A 192 -6.82 8.97 14.99
CA SER A 192 -6.10 9.54 13.86
C SER A 192 -5.82 11.02 14.06
N ASP A 193 -6.80 11.80 14.52
CA ASP A 193 -6.64 13.22 14.83
C ASP A 193 -5.58 13.43 15.93
N GLN A 194 -5.58 12.59 16.99
CA GLN A 194 -4.56 12.66 18.04
C GLN A 194 -3.17 12.28 17.54
N ARG A 195 -3.07 11.26 16.68
CA ARG A 195 -1.78 10.82 16.11
C ARG A 195 -1.23 11.87 15.18
N GLU A 196 -2.06 12.44 14.33
CA GLU A 196 -1.68 13.54 13.46
C GLU A 196 -1.19 14.75 14.25
N GLN A 197 -1.87 15.12 15.35
CA GLN A 197 -1.41 16.18 16.24
C GLN A 197 -0.01 15.90 16.78
N ARG A 198 0.26 14.65 17.18
CA ARG A 198 1.58 14.19 17.66
C ARG A 198 2.62 14.15 16.54
N TRP A 199 2.19 13.89 15.31
CA TRP A 199 3.06 13.76 14.14
C TRP A 199 3.16 15.04 13.30
N ARG A 200 2.69 16.18 13.79
CA ARG A 200 2.85 17.47 13.11
C ARG A 200 4.30 17.73 12.68
N GLN A 201 5.26 17.34 13.52
CA GLN A 201 6.70 17.46 13.28
C GLN A 201 7.34 16.22 12.61
N ALA A 202 6.56 15.17 12.32
CA ALA A 202 7.08 13.99 11.66
C ALA A 202 7.47 14.33 10.22
N PRO A 203 8.65 13.85 9.75
CA PRO A 203 9.14 14.14 8.40
C PRO A 203 8.20 13.62 7.32
N VAL A 204 7.40 12.59 7.63
CA VAL A 204 6.38 12.04 6.73
C VAL A 204 5.18 11.52 7.50
N ILE A 205 4.00 11.62 6.89
CA ILE A 205 2.77 10.94 7.33
C ILE A 205 2.25 10.13 6.15
N ARG A 206 1.95 8.84 6.36
CA ARG A 206 1.32 7.98 5.34
C ARG A 206 -0.18 7.85 5.61
N LEU A 207 -1.01 8.07 4.60
CA LEU A 207 -2.45 7.83 4.65
C LEU A 207 -2.72 6.51 3.90
N GLY A 208 -2.90 5.42 4.64
CA GLY A 208 -3.18 4.09 4.09
C GLY A 208 -4.68 3.81 4.05
N LEU A 209 -5.27 3.98 2.87
CA LEU A 209 -6.72 3.83 2.63
C LEU A 209 -7.01 2.44 2.06
N HIS A 210 -8.12 1.82 2.48
CA HIS A 210 -8.61 0.54 1.96
C HIS A 210 -9.93 0.73 1.18
N PRO A 211 -10.30 -0.18 0.26
CA PRO A 211 -11.53 -0.04 -0.52
C PRO A 211 -12.78 0.10 0.35
N VAL A 212 -12.83 -0.62 1.48
CA VAL A 212 -13.94 -0.56 2.45
C VAL A 212 -14.13 0.82 3.06
N ASP A 213 -13.07 1.63 3.14
CA ASP A 213 -13.16 3.00 3.64
C ASP A 213 -13.95 3.88 2.65
N MET A 214 -13.83 3.62 1.35
CA MET A 214 -14.46 4.43 0.31
C MET A 214 -15.96 4.14 0.14
N ARG A 215 -16.42 2.96 0.59
CA ARG A 215 -17.83 2.55 0.60
C ARG A 215 -18.70 3.34 1.59
N HIS A 216 -18.09 4.15 2.45
CA HIS A 216 -18.80 4.92 3.47
C HIS A 216 -18.48 6.41 3.31
N GLY A 217 -19.49 7.22 2.96
CA GLY A 217 -19.32 8.67 2.72
C GLY A 217 -18.57 9.40 3.84
N PHE A 218 -18.92 9.13 5.11
CA PHE A 218 -18.21 9.70 6.27
C PHE A 218 -16.69 9.45 6.26
N SER A 219 -16.28 8.23 5.90
CA SER A 219 -14.86 7.84 5.87
C SER A 219 -14.14 8.45 4.67
N ARG A 220 -14.79 8.43 3.51
CA ARG A 220 -14.27 9.07 2.30
C ARG A 220 -14.03 10.57 2.51
N ASP A 221 -15.02 11.26 3.06
CA ASP A 221 -14.94 12.70 3.34
C ASP A 221 -13.89 13.01 4.42
N TYR A 222 -13.71 12.12 5.40
CA TYR A 222 -12.66 12.27 6.39
C TYR A 222 -11.27 12.23 5.74
N TRP A 223 -11.02 11.25 4.88
CA TRP A 223 -9.72 11.11 4.21
C TRP A 223 -9.42 12.29 3.30
N LEU A 224 -10.42 12.75 2.54
CA LEU A 224 -10.26 13.91 1.67
C LEU A 224 -9.92 15.17 2.48
N ARG A 225 -10.70 15.47 3.53
CA ARG A 225 -10.43 16.62 4.41
C ARG A 225 -9.08 16.53 5.13
N THR A 226 -8.67 15.33 5.51
CA THR A 226 -7.37 15.08 6.15
C THR A 226 -6.23 15.40 5.18
N LEU A 227 -6.34 14.93 3.93
CA LEU A 227 -5.39 15.25 2.88
C LEU A 227 -5.34 16.75 2.60
N GLU A 228 -6.48 17.40 2.34
CA GLU A 228 -6.56 18.84 2.10
C GLU A 228 -5.90 19.64 3.22
N ARG A 229 -6.18 19.29 4.48
CA ARG A 229 -5.58 19.97 5.62
C ARG A 229 -4.06 19.75 5.68
N LEU A 230 -3.57 18.54 5.46
CA LEU A 230 -2.12 18.26 5.46
C LEU A 230 -1.40 19.04 4.34
N LEU A 231 -2.02 19.15 3.16
CA LEU A 231 -1.50 19.97 2.05
C LEU A 231 -1.50 21.46 2.42
N ASN A 232 -2.59 21.97 2.98
CA ASN A 232 -2.71 23.37 3.42
C ASN A 232 -1.76 23.72 4.57
N ASP A 233 -1.41 22.73 5.41
CA ASP A 233 -0.40 22.84 6.47
C ASP A 233 1.05 22.85 5.90
N GLY A 234 1.21 22.80 4.58
CA GLY A 234 2.48 22.92 3.88
C GLY A 234 3.22 21.61 3.64
N ARG A 235 2.57 20.45 3.84
CA ARG A 235 3.20 19.17 3.52
C ARG A 235 3.23 18.93 2.01
N VAL A 236 4.37 18.45 1.52
CA VAL A 236 4.55 18.11 0.11
C VAL A 236 4.01 16.70 -0.16
N PRO A 237 3.07 16.51 -1.10
CA PRO A 237 2.63 15.17 -1.48
C PRO A 237 3.69 14.45 -2.30
N MET A 238 3.97 13.19 -1.97
CA MET A 238 4.96 12.37 -2.68
C MET A 238 4.48 10.91 -2.76
N THR A 239 5.03 10.15 -3.72
CA THR A 239 4.97 8.68 -3.69
C THR A 239 5.93 8.12 -2.63
N LYS A 240 5.83 6.83 -2.29
CA LYS A 240 6.78 6.20 -1.35
C LYS A 240 8.18 6.18 -1.92
N VAL A 241 8.33 5.81 -3.19
CA VAL A 241 9.65 5.73 -3.84
C VAL A 241 10.32 7.11 -3.91
N ASP A 242 9.59 8.16 -4.26
CA ASP A 242 10.17 9.51 -4.36
C ASP A 242 10.56 10.04 -2.98
N TRP A 243 9.71 9.81 -1.96
CA TRP A 243 10.07 10.19 -0.61
C TRP A 243 11.31 9.42 -0.13
N LEU A 244 11.39 8.12 -0.37
CA LEU A 244 12.57 7.32 -0.04
C LEU A 244 13.83 7.78 -0.77
N ALA A 245 13.71 8.26 -2.02
CA ALA A 245 14.83 8.85 -2.76
C ALA A 245 15.38 10.10 -2.06
N THR A 246 14.52 10.95 -1.48
CA THR A 246 14.98 12.08 -0.63
C THR A 246 15.70 11.61 0.64
N GLN A 247 15.38 10.40 1.11
CA GLN A 247 16.08 9.76 2.23
C GLN A 247 17.34 8.99 1.77
N GLY A 248 17.77 9.13 0.51
CA GLY A 248 18.97 8.50 -0.01
C GLY A 248 18.78 7.07 -0.54
N LEU A 249 17.55 6.61 -0.76
CA LEU A 249 17.31 5.39 -1.53
C LEU A 249 17.78 5.63 -2.98
N ARG A 250 18.63 4.75 -3.49
CA ARG A 250 18.96 4.72 -4.92
C ARG A 250 17.88 3.94 -5.63
N THR A 251 17.01 4.65 -6.34
CA THR A 251 16.02 4.02 -7.21
C THR A 251 16.73 3.47 -8.44
N ARG A 252 16.15 2.43 -9.05
CA ARG A 252 16.59 2.03 -10.39
C ARG A 252 16.17 3.14 -11.34
N SER A 253 17.12 3.80 -12.00
CA SER A 253 16.81 4.73 -13.08
C SER A 253 15.96 4.00 -14.11
N ALA A 254 14.83 4.59 -14.52
CA ALA A 254 14.08 4.08 -15.66
C ALA A 254 15.03 4.06 -16.86
N ALA A 255 15.27 2.86 -17.41
CA ALA A 255 16.06 2.67 -18.62
C ALA A 255 15.21 2.98 -19.85
#